data_AF-A0A7V9K256-F1
#
_entry.id   AF-A0A7V9K256-F1
#
_cell.length_a   1.000
_cell.length_b   1.000
_cell.length_c   1.000
_cell.angle_alpha   90.00
_cell.angle_beta   90.00
_cell.angle_gamma   90.00
#
_symmetry.space_group_name_H-M   'P 1'
#
loop_
_entity.id
_entity.type
_entity.pdbx_description
1 polymer ?
#
loop_
_entity_poly.entity_id
_entity_poly.type
_entity_poly.pdbx_seq_one_letter_code
_entity_poly.pdbx_strand_id
1 'polypeptide(L)'
;MRTYFIKDGKEISEYFCSEAEWVNSPRSFMQRKLDIYYINAIENTDVFCLHVNDLVFLLENFPEMERYSRLSMGTIFGHLIERITSLKFTSAKEKYEHFCATYHDIYARIPLGMIATYLGITQETLSRIRAGK
;
A
#
# COMPACT_ATOMS: atom_id res chain seq x y z
N MET A 1 -3.06 -6.21 -4.84
CA MET A 1 -2.34 -5.27 -5.74
C MET A 1 -1.19 -4.58 -5.01
N ARG A 2 -0.29 -3.90 -5.72
CA ARG A 2 0.86 -3.15 -5.17
C ARG A 2 0.94 -1.75 -5.77
N THR A 3 1.21 -0.76 -4.93
CA THR A 3 1.63 0.59 -5.31
C THR A 3 3.13 0.73 -5.12
N TYR A 4 3.85 1.28 -6.10
CA TYR A 4 5.31 1.42 -6.06
C TYR A 4 5.79 2.62 -6.88
N PHE A 5 7.02 3.05 -6.69
CA PHE A 5 7.69 4.05 -7.55
C PHE A 5 9.03 3.53 -8.04
N ILE A 6 9.60 4.17 -9.05
CA ILE A 6 10.91 3.79 -9.60
C ILE A 6 11.97 4.77 -9.10
N LYS A 7 13.05 4.23 -8.53
CA LYS A 7 14.24 4.98 -8.11
C LYS A 7 15.49 4.25 -8.57
N ASP A 8 16.36 4.95 -9.29
CA ASP A 8 17.63 4.40 -9.82
C ASP A 8 17.43 3.09 -10.62
N GLY A 9 16.35 3.04 -11.41
CA GLY A 9 15.97 1.87 -12.21
C GLY A 9 15.39 0.70 -11.40
N LYS A 10 15.16 0.86 -10.10
CA LYS A 10 14.60 -0.16 -9.21
C LYS A 10 13.21 0.22 -8.74
N GLU A 11 12.33 -0.77 -8.65
CA GLU A 11 11.00 -0.60 -8.07
C GLU A 11 11.07 -0.59 -6.54
N ILE A 12 10.48 0.42 -5.92
CA ILE A 12 10.39 0.58 -4.48
C ILE A 12 8.92 0.50 -4.08
N SER A 13 8.57 -0.55 -3.35
CA SER A 13 7.18 -0.82 -2.95
C SER A 13 6.72 0.17 -1.89
N GLU A 14 5.57 0.80 -2.11
CA GLU A 14 5.00 1.81 -1.21
C GLU A 14 3.74 1.30 -0.50
N TYR A 15 2.90 0.48 -1.13
CA TYR A 15 1.69 -0.01 -0.46
C TYR A 15 1.26 -1.33 -1.08
N PHE A 16 0.58 -2.17 -0.29
CA PHE A 16 -0.08 -3.37 -0.79
C PHE A 16 -1.56 -3.26 -0.47
N CYS A 17 -2.39 -3.74 -1.39
CA CYS A 17 -3.83 -3.69 -1.30
C CYS A 17 -4.35 -5.13 -1.39
N SER A 18 -5.17 -5.52 -0.42
CA SER A 18 -5.81 -6.83 -0.32
C SER A 18 -7.16 -6.86 -1.03
N GLU A 19 -7.84 -7.99 -0.96
CA GLU A 19 -9.20 -8.15 -1.47
C GLU A 19 -10.17 -7.16 -0.81
N ALA A 20 -11.12 -6.65 -1.60
CA ALA A 20 -12.14 -5.68 -1.16
C ALA A 20 -11.61 -4.34 -0.64
N GLU A 21 -10.33 -4.03 -0.87
CA GLU A 21 -9.75 -2.72 -0.60
C GLU A 21 -9.71 -1.82 -1.84
N TRP A 22 -9.73 -0.51 -1.60
CA TRP A 22 -9.54 0.48 -2.65
C TRP A 22 -8.06 0.67 -2.95
N VAL A 23 -7.74 0.85 -4.22
CA VAL A 23 -6.43 1.32 -4.65
C VAL A 23 -6.59 2.50 -5.60
N ASN A 24 -5.90 3.59 -5.30
CA ASN A 24 -5.88 4.79 -6.14
C ASN A 24 -4.59 5.58 -5.89
N SER A 25 -4.43 6.68 -6.62
CA SER A 25 -3.47 7.72 -6.29
C SER A 25 -4.23 8.94 -5.78
N PRO A 26 -4.14 9.27 -4.47
CA PRO A 26 -4.75 10.48 -3.93
C PRO A 26 -4.19 11.75 -4.59
N ARG A 27 -2.89 11.76 -4.91
CA ARG A 27 -2.23 12.89 -5.58
C ARG A 27 -2.73 13.08 -7.00
N SER A 28 -2.84 12.01 -7.78
CA SER A 28 -3.37 12.06 -9.14
C SER A 28 -4.84 12.47 -9.14
N PHE A 29 -5.63 11.92 -8.22
CA PHE A 29 -7.03 12.27 -8.02
C PHE A 29 -7.21 13.79 -7.78
N MET A 30 -6.44 14.36 -6.85
CA MET A 30 -6.52 15.79 -6.51
C MET A 30 -5.95 16.70 -7.59
N GLN A 31 -4.79 16.36 -8.18
CA GLN A 31 -4.07 17.24 -9.09
C GLN A 31 -4.45 17.06 -10.55
N ARG A 32 -5.19 15.99 -10.89
CA ARG A 32 -5.51 15.58 -12.26
C ARG A 32 -4.26 15.46 -13.15
N LYS A 33 -3.19 14.92 -12.57
CA LYS A 33 -1.88 14.71 -13.22
C LYS A 33 -1.38 13.29 -12.95
N LEU A 34 -0.48 12.81 -13.79
CA LEU A 34 0.19 11.54 -13.57
C LEU A 34 0.96 11.59 -12.24
N ASP A 35 0.87 10.51 -11.47
CA ASP A 35 1.65 10.35 -10.24
C ASP A 35 3.04 9.75 -10.53
N ILE A 36 3.94 9.86 -9.57
CA ILE A 36 5.21 9.12 -9.56
C ILE A 36 5.02 7.65 -9.23
N TYR A 37 3.86 7.32 -8.67
CA TYR A 37 3.49 5.97 -8.26
C TYR A 37 2.78 5.23 -9.39
N TYR A 38 3.12 3.96 -9.51
CA TYR A 38 2.50 2.97 -10.35
C TYR A 38 1.67 2.03 -9.48
N ILE A 39 0.59 1.49 -10.05
CA ILE A 39 -0.24 0.47 -9.41
C ILE A 39 -0.21 -0.76 -10.31
N ASN A 40 0.15 -1.93 -9.75
CA ASN A 40 0.18 -3.19 -10.48
C ASN A 40 -0.49 -4.33 -9.70
N ALA A 41 -1.12 -5.24 -10.42
CA ALA A 41 -1.46 -6.55 -9.87
C ALA A 41 -0.16 -7.36 -9.67
N ILE A 42 -0.06 -8.11 -8.57
CA ILE A 42 1.09 -8.97 -8.25
C ILE A 42 0.81 -10.46 -8.51
N GLU A 43 -0.43 -10.76 -8.85
CA GLU A 43 -0.99 -12.07 -9.19
C GLU A 43 -2.21 -11.84 -10.09
N ASN A 44 -2.85 -12.90 -10.59
CA ASN A 44 -4.10 -12.75 -11.34
C ASN A 44 -5.17 -12.11 -10.43
N THR A 45 -5.78 -11.02 -10.89
CA THR A 45 -6.68 -10.20 -10.07
C THR A 45 -7.83 -9.69 -10.92
N ASP A 46 -9.05 -9.84 -10.41
CA ASP A 46 -10.23 -9.15 -10.92
C ASP A 46 -10.48 -7.87 -10.12
N VAL A 47 -10.83 -6.80 -10.81
CA VAL A 47 -11.04 -5.48 -10.21
C VAL A 47 -12.34 -4.84 -10.66
N PHE A 48 -12.97 -4.10 -9.76
CA PHE A 48 -13.97 -3.11 -10.13
C PHE A 48 -13.27 -1.78 -10.38
N CYS A 49 -13.59 -1.13 -11.50
CA CYS A 49 -13.05 0.18 -11.84
C CYS A 49 -14.14 1.23 -11.78
N LEU A 50 -13.81 2.39 -11.22
CA LEU A 50 -14.68 3.54 -11.15
C LEU A 50 -13.95 4.75 -11.74
N HIS A 51 -14.58 5.44 -12.70
CA HIS A 51 -13.96 6.64 -13.24
C HIS A 51 -14.00 7.77 -12.21
N VAL A 52 -13.00 8.64 -12.25
CA VAL A 52 -12.85 9.72 -11.27
C VAL A 52 -14.07 10.65 -11.23
N ASN A 53 -14.70 10.90 -12.37
CA ASN A 53 -15.90 11.74 -12.43
C ASN A 53 -17.12 11.06 -11.81
N ASP A 54 -17.23 9.73 -11.91
CA ASP A 54 -18.30 8.97 -11.29
C ASP A 54 -18.12 8.94 -9.76
N LEU A 55 -16.87 8.80 -9.29
CA LEU A 55 -16.56 8.90 -7.86
C LEU A 55 -16.93 10.28 -7.31
N VAL A 56 -16.58 11.36 -8.01
CA VAL A 56 -16.97 12.72 -7.59
C VAL A 56 -18.49 12.87 -7.54
N PHE A 57 -19.19 12.40 -8.57
CA PHE A 57 -20.66 12.39 -8.58
C PHE A 57 -21.23 11.65 -7.37
N LEU A 58 -20.69 10.46 -7.04
CA LEU A 58 -21.12 9.70 -5.88
C LEU A 58 -20.91 10.45 -4.56
N LEU A 59 -19.73 11.08 -4.39
CA LEU A 59 -19.41 11.84 -3.18
C LEU A 59 -20.29 13.10 -3.02
N GLU A 60 -20.71 13.72 -4.12
CA GLU A 60 -21.55 14.92 -4.11
C GLU A 60 -23.04 14.62 -3.91
N ASN A 61 -23.52 13.46 -4.38
CA ASN A 61 -24.95 13.15 -4.42
C ASN A 61 -25.39 12.13 -3.36
N PHE A 62 -24.46 11.38 -2.75
CA PHE A 62 -24.75 10.33 -1.78
C PHE A 62 -23.95 10.57 -0.48
N PRO A 63 -24.54 11.18 0.56
CA PRO A 63 -23.83 11.53 1.80
C PRO A 63 -23.16 10.33 2.51
N GLU A 64 -23.71 9.13 2.35
CA GLU A 64 -23.13 7.88 2.83
C GLU A 64 -21.78 7.57 2.19
N MET A 65 -21.58 7.95 0.92
CA MET A 65 -20.31 7.77 0.21
C MET A 65 -19.26 8.76 0.71
N GLU A 66 -19.62 10.00 1.01
CA GLU A 66 -18.71 10.94 1.69
C GLU A 66 -18.26 10.36 3.03
N ARG A 67 -19.22 9.94 3.87
CA ARG A 67 -18.92 9.40 5.19
C ARG A 67 -18.02 8.17 5.09
N TYR A 68 -18.33 7.25 4.17
CA TYR A 68 -17.51 6.08 3.92
C TYR A 68 -16.08 6.47 3.51
N SER A 69 -15.93 7.38 2.55
CA SER A 69 -14.62 7.81 2.06
C SER A 69 -13.78 8.47 3.14
N ARG A 70 -14.40 9.29 4.01
CA ARG A 70 -13.75 9.97 5.13
C ARG A 70 -13.26 8.99 6.19
N LEU A 71 -14.10 8.00 6.55
CA LEU A 71 -13.71 6.95 7.50
C LEU A 71 -12.59 6.08 6.93
N SER A 72 -12.71 5.66 5.66
CA SER A 72 -11.68 4.88 4.97
C SER A 72 -10.34 5.63 4.90
N MET A 73 -10.37 6.92 4.57
CA MET A 73 -9.16 7.75 4.54
C MET A 73 -8.52 7.89 5.93
N GLY A 74 -9.33 7.99 6.99
CA GLY A 74 -8.86 8.02 8.37
C GLY A 74 -8.09 6.75 8.75
N THR A 75 -8.60 5.58 8.37
CA THR A 75 -7.92 4.29 8.58
C THR A 75 -6.58 4.23 7.85
N ILE A 76 -6.56 4.60 6.56
CA ILE A 76 -5.33 4.62 5.74
C ILE A 76 -4.29 5.58 6.35
N PHE A 77 -4.73 6.76 6.79
CA PHE A 77 -3.85 7.73 7.44
C PHE A 77 -3.25 7.20 8.73
N GLY A 78 -4.04 6.48 9.56
CA GLY A 78 -3.55 5.78 10.74
C GLY A 78 -2.45 4.78 10.41
N HIS A 79 -2.69 3.90 9.43
CA HIS A 79 -1.69 2.92 8.97
C HIS A 79 -0.40 3.59 8.45
N LEU A 80 -0.52 4.72 7.74
CA LEU A 80 0.64 5.49 7.28
C LEU A 80 1.47 6.04 8.45
N ILE A 81 0.82 6.56 9.50
CA ILE A 81 1.52 7.04 10.71
C ILE A 81 2.25 5.90 11.41
N GLU A 82 1.58 4.77 11.61
CA GLU A 82 2.18 3.58 12.25
C GLU A 82 3.37 3.07 11.45
N ARG A 83 3.25 3.00 10.13
CA ARG A 83 4.34 2.60 9.25
C ARG A 83 5.52 3.57 9.36
N ILE A 84 5.29 4.89 9.29
CA ILE A 84 6.36 5.89 9.42
C ILE A 84 7.08 5.71 10.76
N THR A 85 6.33 5.45 11.83
CA THR A 85 6.87 5.18 13.17
C THR A 85 7.73 3.92 13.17
N SER A 86 7.23 2.81 12.62
CA SER A 86 7.99 1.56 12.49
C SER A 86 9.27 1.76 11.67
N LEU A 87 9.19 2.45 10.52
CA LEU A 87 10.37 2.67 9.67
C LEU A 87 11.48 3.47 10.38
N LYS A 88 11.13 4.39 11.28
CA LYS A 88 12.08 5.25 11.99
C LYS A 88 12.64 4.63 13.28
N PHE A 89 11.82 3.93 14.04
CA PHE A 89 12.12 3.62 15.43
C PHE A 89 12.24 2.14 15.74
N THR A 90 12.05 1.24 14.76
CA THR A 90 12.15 -0.20 15.01
C THR A 90 13.28 -0.85 14.21
N SER A 91 13.77 -1.98 14.73
CA SER A 91 14.76 -2.84 14.09
C SER A 91 14.19 -3.49 12.83
N ALA A 92 15.07 -4.01 11.96
CA ALA A 92 14.63 -4.70 10.74
C ALA A 92 13.69 -5.89 11.02
N LYS A 93 13.87 -6.59 12.16
CA LYS A 93 13.00 -7.68 12.59
C LYS A 93 11.61 -7.16 12.97
N GLU A 94 11.55 -6.14 13.83
CA GLU A 94 10.29 -5.54 14.26
C GLU A 94 9.53 -4.89 13.08
N LYS A 95 10.23 -4.30 12.11
CA LYS A 95 9.61 -3.81 10.85
C LYS A 95 8.91 -4.93 10.09
N TYR A 96 9.55 -6.10 9.99
CA TYR A 96 8.96 -7.26 9.32
C TYR A 96 7.77 -7.84 10.11
N GLU A 97 7.85 -7.89 11.44
CA GLU A 97 6.74 -8.31 12.29
C GLU A 97 5.54 -7.38 12.15
N HIS A 98 5.77 -6.06 12.18
CA HIS A 98 4.74 -5.05 11.91
C HIS A 98 4.13 -5.26 10.51
N PHE A 99 4.95 -5.47 9.48
CA PHE A 99 4.45 -5.76 8.13
C PHE A 99 3.56 -7.01 8.08
N CYS A 100 3.95 -8.09 8.75
CA CYS A 100 3.12 -9.30 8.82
C CYS A 100 1.81 -9.06 9.56
N ALA A 101 1.80 -8.21 10.59
CA ALA A 101 0.58 -7.84 11.29
C ALA A 101 -0.34 -6.96 10.42
N THR A 102 0.21 -5.95 9.75
CA THR A 102 -0.53 -5.04 8.86
C THR A 102 -1.12 -5.76 7.66
N TYR A 103 -0.37 -6.68 7.05
CA TYR A 103 -0.76 -7.40 5.84
C TYR A 103 -1.03 -8.88 6.13
N HIS A 104 -1.67 -9.18 7.26
CA HIS A 104 -1.81 -10.56 7.77
C HIS A 104 -2.44 -11.54 6.78
N ASP A 105 -3.37 -11.08 5.95
CA ASP A 105 -4.05 -11.93 4.96
C ASP A 105 -3.23 -12.18 3.69
N ILE A 106 -2.24 -11.33 3.41
CA ILE A 106 -1.61 -11.29 2.09
C ILE A 106 -0.08 -11.42 2.13
N TYR A 107 0.57 -11.25 3.29
CA TYR A 107 2.04 -11.21 3.38
C TYR A 107 2.72 -12.44 2.78
N ALA A 108 2.08 -13.62 2.88
CA ALA A 108 2.61 -14.87 2.35
C ALA A 108 2.62 -14.94 0.81
N ARG A 109 1.75 -14.16 0.15
CA ARG A 109 1.64 -14.07 -1.31
C ARG A 109 2.58 -13.04 -1.92
N ILE A 110 3.10 -12.11 -1.11
CA ILE A 110 3.93 -11.01 -1.60
C ILE A 110 5.38 -11.50 -1.82
N PRO A 111 5.97 -11.31 -3.01
CA PRO A 111 7.36 -11.66 -3.27
C PRO A 111 8.34 -10.96 -2.32
N LEU A 112 9.34 -11.71 -1.86
CA LEU A 112 10.28 -11.25 -0.83
C LEU A 112 11.00 -9.94 -1.18
N GLY A 113 11.39 -9.77 -2.45
CA GLY A 113 12.04 -8.54 -2.93
C GLY A 113 11.14 -7.31 -2.78
N MET A 114 9.83 -7.44 -3.04
CA MET A 114 8.87 -6.35 -2.86
C MET A 114 8.77 -5.96 -1.38
N ILE A 115 8.66 -6.95 -0.49
CA ILE A 115 8.66 -6.72 0.97
C ILE A 115 9.96 -6.03 1.41
N ALA A 116 11.12 -6.49 0.93
CA ALA A 116 12.41 -5.90 1.30
C ALA A 116 12.49 -4.41 0.93
N THR A 117 12.05 -4.04 -0.28
CA THR A 117 12.01 -2.64 -0.71
C THR A 117 11.03 -1.80 0.10
N TYR A 118 9.86 -2.36 0.47
CA TYR A 118 8.88 -1.71 1.34
C TYR A 118 9.44 -1.38 2.73
N LEU A 119 10.25 -2.29 3.28
CA LEU A 119 10.86 -2.17 4.61
C LEU A 119 12.14 -1.32 4.61
N GLY A 120 12.68 -1.00 3.42
CA GLY A 120 13.95 -0.28 3.28
C GLY A 120 15.17 -1.12 3.70
N ILE A 121 15.13 -2.44 3.50
CA ILE A 121 16.24 -3.35 3.80
C ILE A 121 16.59 -4.21 2.57
N THR A 122 17.73 -4.88 2.60
CA THR A 122 18.10 -5.80 1.50
C THR A 122 17.31 -7.09 1.59
N GLN A 123 17.09 -7.75 0.43
CA GLN A 123 16.39 -9.03 0.38
C GLN A 123 17.13 -10.13 1.17
N GLU A 124 18.46 -10.11 1.19
CA GLU A 124 19.29 -11.03 1.98
C GLU A 124 19.10 -10.79 3.48
N THR A 125 19.00 -9.52 3.91
CA THR A 125 18.72 -9.17 5.31
C THR A 125 17.35 -9.70 5.73
N LEU A 126 16.33 -9.50 4.89
CA LEU A 126 15.00 -10.03 5.14
C LEU A 126 14.99 -11.58 5.16
N SER A 127 15.74 -12.22 4.27
CA SER A 127 15.89 -13.68 4.25
C SER A 127 16.49 -14.20 5.54
N ARG A 128 17.53 -13.55 6.08
CA ARG A 128 18.13 -13.91 7.37
C ARG A 128 17.15 -13.74 8.54
N ILE A 129 16.34 -12.68 8.54
CA ILE A 129 15.31 -12.48 9.57
C ILE A 129 14.27 -13.61 9.55
N ARG A 130 13.85 -14.06 8.35
CA ARG A 130 12.91 -15.18 8.21
C ARG A 130 13.51 -16.52 8.59
N ALA A 131 14.80 -16.73 8.31
CA ALA A 131 15.52 -17.96 8.63
C ALA A 131 16.01 -18.05 10.09
N GLY A 132 16.16 -16.90 10.75
CA GLY A 132 16.47 -16.80 12.19
C GLY A 132 15.24 -16.78 13.08
N LYS A 133 14.09 -17.23 12.55
CA LYS A 133 13.09 -17.93 13.35
C LYS A 133 13.63 -19.30 13.74
#